data_AF-A0AA48R1K1-F1
#
_entry.id   AF-A0AA48R1K1-F1
#
_cell.length_a   1.000
_cell.length_b   1.000
_cell.length_c   1.000
_cell.angle_alpha   90.00
_cell.angle_beta   90.00
_cell.angle_gamma   90.00
#
_symmetry.space_group_name_H-M   'P 1'
#
loop_
_entity.id
_entity.type
_entity.pdbx_description
1 polymer ?
#
loop_
_entity_poly.entity_id
_entity_poly.type
_entity_poly.pdbx_seq_one_letter_code
_entity_poly.pdbx_strand_id
1 'polypeptide(L)'
;MTGLIIKSIIIGLLGGGAIAAGAARMFHSPESQAMGAFRTLGELNACKGDPIAHFSFGMGFFFNAAAAAVATGALTQDVFHRIVPNFAAGALLLKNKSVEETLYDPSKMIVTGAVAGAVVVTFLNTLASVIPEQLSLIAKEILSPAASLMINPVMPIIFWLAALDAGKKTGVWATILGGTGQMIMGNAVPGLVLGILIGQSIEEKGFNKAVKVMLGIIIALFVIIAYFRGFFAKLGL
;
A
#
# COMPACT_ATOMS: atom_id res chain seq x y z
N MET A 1 9.30 -29.50 5.28
CA MET A 1 9.83 -28.41 6.14
C MET A 1 11.06 -27.71 5.55
N THR A 2 12.15 -28.43 5.29
CA THR A 2 13.43 -27.85 4.79
C THR A 2 13.29 -27.02 3.50
N GLY A 3 12.52 -27.50 2.52
CA GLY A 3 12.30 -26.76 1.27
C GLY A 3 11.52 -25.46 1.45
N LEU A 4 10.62 -25.38 2.44
CA LEU A 4 9.90 -24.15 2.77
C LEU A 4 10.85 -23.11 3.37
N ILE A 5 11.71 -23.54 4.30
CA ILE A 5 12.66 -22.68 4.98
C ILE A 5 13.63 -22.08 3.97
N ILE A 6 14.23 -22.90 3.10
CA ILE A 6 15.16 -22.43 2.06
C ILE A 6 14.49 -21.40 1.14
N LYS A 7 13.28 -21.70 0.64
CA LYS A 7 12.53 -20.76 -0.22
C LYS A 7 12.22 -19.46 0.52
N SER A 8 11.81 -19.55 1.79
CA SER A 8 11.48 -18.38 2.61
C SER A 8 12.70 -17.50 2.87
N ILE A 9 13.87 -18.10 3.11
CA ILE A 9 15.13 -17.36 3.25
C ILE A 9 15.46 -16.63 1.95
N ILE A 10 15.44 -17.32 0.79
CA ILE A 10 15.76 -16.71 -0.50
C ILE A 10 14.81 -15.55 -0.82
N ILE A 11 13.51 -15.78 -0.68
CA ILE A 11 12.48 -14.77 -0.92
C ILE A 11 12.63 -13.59 0.04
N GLY A 12 12.88 -13.87 1.33
CA GLY A 12 13.09 -12.85 2.34
C GLY A 12 14.33 -12.00 2.09
N LEU A 13 15.45 -12.63 1.70
CA LEU A 13 16.69 -11.93 1.33
C LEU A 13 16.45 -10.98 0.16
N LEU A 14 15.89 -11.49 -0.94
CA LEU A 14 15.69 -10.71 -2.16
C LEU A 14 14.66 -9.61 -1.98
N GLY A 15 13.47 -9.96 -1.47
CA GLY A 15 12.38 -9.01 -1.29
C GLY A 15 12.69 -7.97 -0.20
N GLY A 16 13.26 -8.41 0.92
CA GLY A 16 13.61 -7.52 2.02
C GLY A 16 14.70 -6.53 1.62
N GLY A 17 15.75 -7.01 0.95
CA GLY A 17 16.82 -6.14 0.44
C GLY A 17 16.30 -5.16 -0.60
N ALA A 18 15.51 -5.62 -1.58
CA ALA A 18 15.00 -4.76 -2.65
C ALA A 18 14.11 -3.62 -2.13
N ILE A 19 13.19 -3.91 -1.20
CA ILE A 19 12.28 -2.89 -0.66
C ILE A 19 13.00 -1.94 0.29
N ALA A 20 13.89 -2.43 1.16
CA ALA A 20 14.66 -1.58 2.06
C ALA A 20 15.59 -0.62 1.28
N ALA A 21 16.31 -1.13 0.28
CA ALA A 21 17.12 -0.31 -0.61
C ALA A 21 16.28 0.68 -1.44
N GLY A 22 15.11 0.22 -1.89
CA GLY A 22 14.12 1.07 -2.57
C GLY A 22 13.66 2.22 -1.68
N ALA A 23 13.40 1.99 -0.39
CA ALA A 23 13.01 3.02 0.56
C ALA A 23 14.14 4.00 0.86
N ALA A 24 15.38 3.52 1.05
CA ALA A 24 16.56 4.34 1.31
C ALA A 24 16.88 5.30 0.14
N ARG A 25 16.81 4.80 -1.10
CA ARG A 25 17.07 5.61 -2.30
C ARG A 25 16.14 6.80 -2.44
N MET A 26 14.94 6.72 -1.89
CA MET A 26 13.98 7.80 -1.99
C MET A 26 14.37 9.06 -1.22
N PHE A 27 15.26 8.96 -0.23
CA PHE A 27 15.85 10.12 0.43
C PHE A 27 16.77 10.93 -0.47
N HIS A 28 17.12 10.40 -1.65
CA HIS A 28 17.91 11.07 -2.67
C HIS A 28 17.06 11.57 -3.86
N SER A 29 15.73 11.52 -3.75
CA SER A 29 14.82 12.05 -4.76
C SER A 29 14.65 13.57 -4.58
N PRO A 30 14.64 14.40 -5.64
CA PRO A 30 14.59 14.04 -7.06
C PRO A 30 15.95 13.91 -7.75
N GLU A 31 17.06 14.10 -7.05
CA GLU A 31 18.42 14.16 -7.62
C GLU A 31 18.82 12.86 -8.31
N SER A 32 18.40 11.71 -7.76
CA SER A 32 18.60 10.39 -8.35
C SER A 32 17.30 9.58 -8.32
N GLN A 33 16.62 9.49 -9.46
CA GLN A 33 15.37 8.72 -9.60
C GLN A 33 15.64 7.29 -10.07
N ALA A 34 15.32 6.30 -9.22
CA ALA A 34 15.45 4.88 -9.50
C ALA A 34 14.31 4.08 -8.83
N MET A 35 14.44 2.74 -8.74
CA MET A 35 13.49 1.89 -8.02
C MET A 35 13.28 2.41 -6.58
N GLY A 36 12.03 2.78 -6.25
CA GLY A 36 11.65 3.40 -4.97
C GLY A 36 10.45 2.72 -4.31
N ALA A 37 10.36 2.82 -2.99
CA ALA A 37 9.26 2.29 -2.19
C ALA A 37 8.49 3.42 -1.47
N PHE A 38 7.69 4.19 -2.22
CA PHE A 38 7.04 5.42 -1.74
C PHE A 38 6.21 5.25 -0.47
N ARG A 39 5.49 4.14 -0.39
CA ARG A 39 4.70 3.82 0.80
C ARG A 39 5.56 3.69 2.06
N THR A 40 6.73 3.07 1.92
CA THR A 40 7.65 2.79 3.04
C THR A 40 8.35 4.06 3.53
N LEU A 41 8.65 5.00 2.63
CA LEU A 41 9.34 6.26 2.99
C LEU A 41 8.60 7.04 4.08
N GLY A 42 7.29 7.23 3.92
CA GLY A 42 6.48 7.99 4.88
C GLY A 42 6.47 7.36 6.27
N GLU A 43 6.40 6.03 6.32
CA GLU A 43 6.39 5.26 7.56
C GLU A 43 7.76 5.28 8.26
N LEU A 44 8.87 5.20 7.51
CA LEU A 44 10.22 5.35 8.06
C LEU A 44 10.42 6.76 8.65
N ASN A 45 9.97 7.80 7.95
CA ASN A 45 10.08 9.18 8.42
C ASN A 45 9.27 9.46 9.69
N ALA A 46 8.14 8.77 9.88
CA ALA A 46 7.33 8.91 11.09
C ALA A 46 8.09 8.54 12.37
N CYS A 47 9.11 7.67 12.25
CA CYS A 47 9.94 7.23 13.38
C CYS A 47 11.10 8.19 13.71
N LYS A 48 11.33 9.23 12.89
CA LYS A 48 12.32 10.30 13.13
C LYS A 48 13.73 9.82 13.49
N GLY A 49 14.16 8.69 12.96
CA GLY A 49 15.48 8.11 13.24
C GLY A 49 15.65 7.53 14.65
N ASP A 50 14.57 7.39 15.43
CA ASP A 50 14.62 6.70 16.72
C ASP A 50 14.55 5.17 16.53
N PRO A 51 15.59 4.41 16.95
CA PRO A 51 15.61 2.96 16.76
C PRO A 51 14.42 2.25 17.42
N ILE A 52 14.00 2.71 18.60
CA ILE A 52 12.92 2.09 19.36
C ILE A 52 11.57 2.32 18.65
N ALA A 53 11.33 3.52 18.14
CA ALA A 53 10.15 3.82 17.33
C ALA A 53 10.07 2.92 16.08
N HIS A 54 11.19 2.73 15.38
CA HIS A 54 11.24 1.83 14.23
C HIS A 54 10.86 0.39 14.60
N PHE A 55 11.47 -0.19 15.64
CA PHE A 55 11.12 -1.54 16.09
C PHE A 55 9.68 -1.62 16.59
N SER A 56 9.21 -0.63 17.34
CA SER A 56 7.85 -0.60 17.87
C SER A 56 6.81 -0.53 16.74
N PHE A 57 7.08 0.30 15.72
CA PHE A 57 6.24 0.40 14.53
C PHE A 57 6.17 -0.94 13.79
N GLY A 58 7.34 -1.54 13.48
CA GLY A 58 7.41 -2.84 12.82
C GLY A 58 6.70 -3.94 13.62
N MET A 59 6.90 -3.99 14.93
CA MET A 59 6.24 -4.95 15.83
C MET A 59 4.72 -4.77 15.87
N GLY A 60 4.22 -3.53 15.80
CA GLY A 60 2.79 -3.25 15.72
C GLY A 60 2.11 -3.93 14.54
N PHE A 61 2.79 -4.03 13.39
CA PHE A 61 2.29 -4.76 12.22
C PHE A 61 2.63 -6.25 12.23
N PHE A 62 3.68 -6.67 12.96
CA PHE A 62 4.13 -8.05 13.00
C PHE A 62 3.06 -9.03 13.49
N PHE A 63 2.35 -8.70 14.57
CA PHE A 63 1.28 -9.57 15.09
C PHE A 63 0.11 -9.69 14.11
N ASN A 64 -0.27 -8.58 13.46
CA ASN A 64 -1.30 -8.61 12.42
C ASN A 64 -0.85 -9.44 11.21
N ALA A 65 0.40 -9.29 10.76
CA ALA A 65 0.96 -10.08 9.68
C ALA A 65 1.09 -11.57 10.03
N ALA A 66 1.39 -11.92 11.28
CA ALA A 66 1.42 -13.29 11.75
C ALA A 66 0.03 -13.93 11.73
N ALA A 67 -1.00 -13.22 12.18
CA ALA A 67 -2.38 -13.69 12.09
C ALA A 67 -2.83 -13.84 10.62
N ALA A 68 -2.53 -12.86 9.77
CA ALA A 68 -2.87 -12.90 8.36
C ALA A 68 -2.12 -13.99 7.58
N ALA A 69 -0.86 -14.27 7.96
CA ALA A 69 -0.03 -15.27 7.29
C ALA A 69 -0.61 -16.69 7.39
N VAL A 70 -1.45 -16.97 8.39
CA VAL A 70 -2.21 -18.23 8.50
C VAL A 70 -3.15 -18.43 7.29
N ALA A 71 -3.69 -17.35 6.75
CA ALA A 71 -4.64 -17.40 5.64
C ALA A 71 -3.97 -17.18 4.26
N THR A 72 -2.96 -16.31 4.19
CA THR A 72 -2.40 -15.83 2.90
C THR A 72 -0.89 -15.98 2.77
N GLY A 73 -0.21 -16.50 3.79
CA GLY A 73 1.26 -16.60 3.85
C GLY A 73 1.94 -15.27 4.17
N ALA A 74 3.28 -15.28 4.22
CA ALA A 74 4.08 -14.11 4.62
C ALA A 74 4.33 -13.08 3.51
N LEU A 75 3.88 -13.35 2.28
CA LEU A 75 4.12 -12.48 1.11
C LEU A 75 3.12 -11.32 1.05
N THR A 76 3.10 -10.48 2.08
CA THR A 76 2.16 -9.36 2.19
C THR A 76 2.86 -8.01 2.19
N GLN A 77 2.10 -6.96 1.88
CA GLN A 77 2.61 -5.60 1.95
C GLN A 77 3.02 -5.19 3.37
N ASP A 78 2.32 -5.67 4.41
CA ASP A 78 2.70 -5.38 5.79
C ASP A 78 4.10 -5.93 6.11
N VAL A 79 4.43 -7.13 5.61
CA VAL A 79 5.76 -7.73 5.78
C VAL A 79 6.83 -6.93 5.06
N PHE A 80 6.69 -6.73 3.75
CA PHE A 80 7.77 -6.15 2.95
C PHE A 80 7.86 -4.62 3.02
N HIS A 81 6.75 -3.91 3.22
CA HIS A 81 6.76 -2.45 3.22
C HIS A 81 6.72 -1.82 4.60
N ARG A 82 6.33 -2.55 5.64
CA ARG A 82 6.23 -2.01 7.01
C ARG A 82 7.20 -2.67 7.97
N ILE A 83 7.13 -3.99 8.12
CA ILE A 83 7.89 -4.73 9.14
C ILE A 83 9.37 -4.75 8.78
N VAL A 84 9.72 -5.31 7.61
CA VAL A 84 11.12 -5.54 7.22
C VAL A 84 11.92 -4.24 7.13
N PRO A 85 11.44 -3.16 6.46
CA PRO A 85 12.21 -1.93 6.36
C PRO A 85 12.38 -1.22 7.70
N ASN A 86 11.39 -1.27 8.59
CA ASN A 86 11.51 -0.67 9.92
C ASN A 86 12.46 -1.46 10.83
N PHE A 87 12.44 -2.80 10.79
CA PHE A 87 13.42 -3.59 11.52
C PHE A 87 14.84 -3.39 10.98
N ALA A 88 14.99 -3.26 9.67
CA ALA A 88 16.28 -2.93 9.05
C ALA A 88 16.81 -1.56 9.48
N ALA A 89 15.96 -0.53 9.42
CA ALA A 89 16.28 0.82 9.87
C ALA A 89 16.62 0.86 11.36
N GLY A 90 15.77 0.27 12.21
CA GLY A 90 16.00 0.19 13.66
C GLY A 90 17.32 -0.52 13.99
N ALA A 91 17.62 -1.63 13.31
CA ALA A 91 18.86 -2.37 13.52
C ALA A 91 20.12 -1.55 13.15
N LEU A 92 20.08 -0.78 12.06
CA LEU A 92 21.18 0.12 11.70
C LEU A 92 21.35 1.25 12.72
N LEU A 93 20.23 1.86 13.12
CA LEU A 93 20.21 3.02 14.01
C LEU A 93 20.63 2.69 15.45
N LEU A 94 20.52 1.42 15.87
CA LEU A 94 21.08 0.95 17.14
C LEU A 94 22.61 1.12 17.20
N LYS A 95 23.30 0.96 16.06
CA LYS A 95 24.78 1.05 15.99
C LYS A 95 25.25 2.46 15.68
N ASN A 96 24.56 3.18 14.80
CA ASN A 96 24.89 4.56 14.44
C ASN A 96 23.60 5.37 14.28
N LYS A 97 23.43 6.42 15.08
CA LYS A 97 22.20 7.22 15.11
C LYS A 97 22.08 8.24 13.97
N SER A 98 23.12 8.47 13.17
CA SER A 98 23.01 9.33 11.99
C SER A 98 22.18 8.62 10.92
N VAL A 99 21.04 9.22 10.56
CA VAL A 99 20.14 8.69 9.53
C VAL A 99 20.76 8.77 8.13
N GLU A 100 21.59 9.79 7.90
CA GLU A 100 22.31 10.02 6.65
C GLU A 100 23.33 8.91 6.39
N GLU A 101 24.06 8.51 7.43
CA GLU A 101 25.04 7.43 7.34
C GLU A 101 24.40 6.03 7.43
N THR A 102 23.12 5.90 7.75
CA THR A 102 22.48 4.59 7.97
C THR A 102 21.26 4.36 7.08
N LEU A 103 20.11 4.89 7.48
CA LEU A 103 18.82 4.68 6.84
C LEU A 103 18.81 5.22 5.41
N TYR A 104 19.53 6.30 5.13
CA TYR A 104 19.59 6.89 3.80
C TYR A 104 20.55 6.12 2.90
N ASP A 105 21.57 5.46 3.45
CA ASP A 105 22.53 4.64 2.70
C ASP A 105 21.86 3.37 2.13
N PRO A 106 21.66 3.28 0.79
CA PRO A 106 21.00 2.13 0.18
C PRO A 106 21.78 0.82 0.32
N SER A 107 23.11 0.89 0.41
CA SER A 107 23.99 -0.27 0.55
C SER A 107 23.94 -0.85 1.96
N LYS A 108 23.70 -0.02 2.98
CA LYS A 108 23.46 -0.54 4.34
C LYS A 108 22.06 -1.11 4.46
N MET A 109 21.06 -0.40 3.92
CA MET A 109 19.67 -0.82 3.96
C MET A 109 19.38 -2.09 3.13
N ILE A 110 20.07 -2.33 2.02
CA ILE A 110 19.90 -3.59 1.27
C ILE A 110 20.36 -4.80 2.11
N VAL A 111 21.47 -4.67 2.84
CA VAL A 111 22.04 -5.77 3.63
C VAL A 111 21.16 -6.04 4.86
N THR A 112 20.84 -5.00 5.64
CA THR A 112 20.00 -5.19 6.84
C THR A 112 18.56 -5.54 6.48
N GLY A 113 18.03 -4.99 5.38
CA GLY A 113 16.74 -5.36 4.80
C GLY A 113 16.68 -6.81 4.35
N ALA A 114 17.74 -7.32 3.71
CA ALA A 114 17.81 -8.72 3.31
C ALA A 114 17.80 -9.65 4.53
N VAL A 115 18.62 -9.36 5.55
CA VAL A 115 18.67 -10.16 6.78
C VAL A 115 17.33 -10.12 7.51
N ALA A 116 16.75 -8.93 7.71
CA ALA A 116 15.45 -8.78 8.36
C ALA A 116 14.35 -9.51 7.57
N GLY A 117 14.35 -9.40 6.25
CA GLY A 117 13.43 -10.11 5.37
C GLY A 117 13.57 -11.63 5.48
N ALA A 118 14.79 -12.15 5.47
CA ALA A 118 15.05 -13.58 5.63
C ALA A 118 14.50 -14.11 6.95
N VAL A 119 14.73 -13.40 8.05
CA VAL A 119 14.25 -13.77 9.39
C VAL A 119 12.72 -13.72 9.45
N VAL A 120 12.13 -12.59 9.08
CA VAL A 120 10.68 -12.38 9.21
C VAL A 120 9.89 -13.32 8.31
N VAL A 121 10.25 -13.44 7.03
CA VAL A 121 9.53 -14.29 6.07
C VAL A 121 9.66 -15.76 6.46
N THR A 122 10.84 -16.21 6.88
CA THR A 122 11.05 -17.58 7.34
C THR A 122 10.25 -17.88 8.59
N PHE A 123 10.25 -16.97 9.57
CA PHE A 123 9.45 -17.12 10.78
C PHE A 123 7.97 -17.24 10.46
N LEU A 124 7.41 -16.29 9.70
CA LEU A 124 5.98 -16.23 9.40
C LEU A 124 5.51 -17.42 8.56
N ASN A 125 6.29 -17.84 7.56
CA ASN A 125 5.93 -19.02 6.76
C ASN A 125 6.08 -20.32 7.57
N THR A 126 7.08 -20.41 8.46
CA THR A 126 7.21 -21.58 9.34
C THR A 126 6.04 -21.65 10.31
N LEU A 127 5.67 -20.53 10.92
CA LEU A 127 4.48 -20.43 11.78
C LEU A 127 3.23 -20.88 11.03
N ALA A 128 2.99 -20.34 9.82
CA ALA A 128 1.85 -20.70 8.99
C ALA A 128 1.84 -22.19 8.63
N SER A 129 3.01 -22.81 8.42
CA SER A 129 3.12 -24.23 8.06
C SER A 129 2.80 -25.22 9.19
N VAL A 130 2.83 -24.75 10.44
CA VAL A 130 2.48 -25.57 11.62
C VAL A 130 0.96 -25.54 11.88
N ILE A 131 0.23 -24.62 11.26
CA ILE A 131 -1.23 -24.51 11.44
C ILE A 131 -1.94 -25.62 10.64
N PRO A 132 -2.94 -26.31 11.23
CA PRO A 132 -3.76 -27.28 10.51
C PRO A 132 -4.46 -26.65 9.28
N GLU A 133 -4.49 -27.38 8.18
CA GLU A 133 -5.08 -26.92 6.92
C GLU A 133 -6.54 -26.50 7.08
N GLN A 134 -7.31 -27.21 7.90
CA GLN A 134 -8.71 -26.89 8.19
C GLN A 134 -8.86 -25.52 8.85
N LEU A 135 -7.95 -25.14 9.75
CA LEU A 135 -7.97 -23.83 10.40
C LEU A 135 -7.54 -22.71 9.44
N SER A 136 -6.57 -22.98 8.56
CA SER A 136 -6.17 -22.04 7.50
C SER A 136 -7.32 -21.78 6.53
N LEU A 137 -8.08 -22.81 6.13
CA LEU A 137 -9.25 -22.67 5.27
C LEU A 137 -10.34 -21.82 5.93
N ILE A 138 -10.70 -22.10 7.18
CA ILE A 138 -11.66 -21.28 7.94
C ILE A 138 -11.18 -19.83 8.03
N ALA A 139 -9.91 -19.60 8.35
CA ALA A 139 -9.34 -18.26 8.43
C ALA A 139 -9.42 -17.54 7.08
N LYS A 140 -9.11 -18.22 5.97
CA LYS A 140 -9.18 -17.64 4.62
C LYS A 140 -10.62 -17.30 4.23
N GLU A 141 -11.58 -18.15 4.55
CA GLU A 141 -13.01 -17.96 4.28
C GLU A 141 -13.63 -16.83 5.11
N ILE A 142 -13.05 -16.47 6.26
CA ILE A 142 -13.52 -15.35 7.07
C ILE A 142 -12.78 -14.05 6.72
N LEU A 143 -11.44 -14.09 6.72
CA LEU A 143 -10.60 -12.90 6.56
C LEU A 143 -10.66 -12.33 5.14
N SER A 144 -10.70 -13.18 4.11
CA SER A 144 -10.70 -12.69 2.71
C SER A 144 -11.99 -11.94 2.37
N PRO A 145 -13.19 -12.47 2.69
CA PRO A 145 -14.42 -11.71 2.52
C PRO A 145 -14.49 -10.46 3.38
N ALA A 146 -14.03 -10.51 4.64
CA ALA A 146 -13.98 -9.33 5.50
C ALA A 146 -13.09 -8.22 4.91
N ALA A 147 -11.90 -8.56 4.41
CA ALA A 147 -11.01 -7.62 3.73
C ALA A 147 -11.63 -7.08 2.43
N SER A 148 -12.31 -7.93 1.66
CA SER A 148 -13.05 -7.51 0.46
C SER A 148 -14.17 -6.53 0.80
N LEU A 149 -14.91 -6.77 1.89
CA LEU A 149 -15.94 -5.85 2.39
C LEU A 149 -15.33 -4.53 2.88
N MET A 150 -14.14 -4.54 3.47
CA MET A 150 -13.47 -3.30 3.84
C MET A 150 -13.08 -2.46 2.62
N ILE A 151 -12.62 -3.10 1.54
CA ILE A 151 -12.10 -2.40 0.36
C ILE A 151 -13.21 -2.00 -0.63
N ASN A 152 -14.16 -2.89 -0.90
CA ASN A 152 -15.09 -2.70 -2.02
C ASN A 152 -16.37 -1.94 -1.63
N PRO A 153 -17.02 -2.22 -0.49
CA PRO A 153 -18.12 -1.38 -0.02
C PRO A 153 -17.70 -0.33 1.02
N VAL A 154 -16.97 -0.70 2.08
CA VAL A 154 -16.76 0.22 3.22
C VAL A 154 -15.91 1.42 2.83
N MET A 155 -14.80 1.22 2.12
CA MET A 155 -13.93 2.33 1.70
C MET A 155 -14.67 3.33 0.78
N PRO A 156 -15.35 2.92 -0.31
CA PRO A 156 -16.20 3.84 -1.07
C PRO A 156 -17.24 4.59 -0.25
N ILE A 157 -17.91 3.93 0.69
CA ILE A 157 -18.90 4.58 1.56
C ILE A 157 -18.25 5.70 2.35
N ILE A 158 -17.07 5.46 2.96
CA ILE A 158 -16.35 6.47 3.73
C ILE A 158 -15.95 7.66 2.85
N PHE A 159 -15.38 7.41 1.66
CA PHE A 159 -15.03 8.48 0.73
C PHE A 159 -16.24 9.26 0.24
N TRP A 160 -17.36 8.58 -0.02
CA TRP A 160 -18.59 9.22 -0.45
C TRP A 160 -19.22 10.09 0.65
N LEU A 161 -19.27 9.59 1.89
CA LEU A 161 -19.74 10.37 3.05
C LEU A 161 -18.84 11.59 3.29
N ALA A 162 -17.51 11.41 3.22
CA ALA A 162 -16.58 12.53 3.34
C ALA A 162 -16.79 13.58 2.23
N ALA A 163 -17.10 13.15 1.01
CA ALA A 163 -17.40 14.06 -0.09
C ALA A 163 -18.70 14.85 0.13
N LEU A 164 -19.73 14.21 0.68
CA LEU A 164 -21.02 14.84 1.00
C LEU A 164 -20.87 15.88 2.12
N ASP A 165 -20.05 15.59 3.12
CA ASP A 165 -19.76 16.50 4.23
C ASP A 165 -18.90 17.71 3.78
N ALA A 166 -17.97 17.47 2.85
CA ALA A 166 -17.06 18.51 2.35
C ALA A 166 -17.75 19.61 1.50
N GLY A 167 -18.98 19.37 1.03
CA GLY A 167 -19.79 20.39 0.37
C GLY A 167 -20.75 19.84 -0.69
N LYS A 168 -21.73 20.65 -1.08
CA LYS A 168 -22.79 20.23 -2.00
C LYS A 168 -22.23 19.92 -3.39
N LYS A 169 -21.30 20.75 -3.90
CA LYS A 169 -20.72 20.52 -5.24
C LYS A 169 -19.75 19.34 -5.19
N THR A 170 -18.98 19.22 -4.12
CA THR A 170 -18.10 18.08 -3.85
C THR A 170 -18.85 16.76 -3.83
N GLY A 171 -19.92 16.67 -3.05
CA GLY A 171 -20.76 15.49 -2.97
C GLY A 171 -21.36 15.08 -4.31
N VAL A 172 -21.86 16.04 -5.11
CA VAL A 172 -22.44 15.75 -6.43
C VAL A 172 -21.40 15.17 -7.40
N TRP A 173 -20.24 15.82 -7.53
CA TRP A 173 -19.19 15.35 -8.45
C TRP A 173 -18.59 14.01 -8.01
N ALA A 174 -18.39 13.81 -6.71
CA ALA A 174 -17.97 12.52 -6.15
C ALA A 174 -19.00 11.42 -6.43
N THR A 175 -20.30 11.69 -6.29
CA THR A 175 -21.34 10.70 -6.58
C THR A 175 -21.34 10.29 -8.05
N ILE A 176 -21.28 11.27 -8.97
CA ILE A 176 -21.29 11.01 -10.41
C ILE A 176 -20.07 10.21 -10.84
N LEU A 177 -18.86 10.69 -10.49
CA LEU A 177 -17.62 10.02 -10.90
C LEU A 177 -17.39 8.71 -10.14
N GLY A 178 -17.80 8.63 -8.87
CA GLY A 178 -17.77 7.40 -8.08
C GLY A 178 -18.66 6.31 -8.66
N GLY A 179 -19.92 6.64 -9.00
CA GLY A 179 -20.84 5.72 -9.67
C GLY A 179 -20.33 5.27 -11.02
N THR A 180 -19.83 6.20 -11.84
CA THR A 180 -19.23 5.89 -13.14
C THR A 180 -17.99 5.01 -12.98
N GLY A 181 -17.16 5.28 -11.95
CA GLY A 181 -15.99 4.49 -11.60
C GLY A 181 -16.36 3.07 -11.20
N GLN A 182 -17.43 2.89 -10.42
CA GLN A 182 -17.95 1.57 -10.08
C GLN A 182 -18.37 0.78 -11.33
N MET A 183 -19.05 1.43 -12.28
CA MET A 183 -19.53 0.78 -13.51
C MET A 183 -18.38 0.37 -14.44
N ILE A 184 -17.40 1.25 -14.64
CA ILE A 184 -16.29 1.02 -15.58
C ILE A 184 -15.20 0.14 -14.93
N MET A 185 -14.84 0.44 -13.69
CA MET A 185 -13.65 -0.11 -13.02
C MET A 185 -13.98 -1.19 -11.99
N GLY A 186 -15.26 -1.39 -11.64
CA GLY A 186 -15.68 -2.30 -10.57
C GLY A 186 -15.30 -1.81 -9.17
N ASN A 187 -14.80 -0.58 -9.05
CA ASN A 187 -14.40 0.05 -7.79
C ASN A 187 -14.65 1.56 -7.88
N ALA A 188 -15.42 2.09 -6.93
CA ALA A 188 -15.82 3.50 -6.89
C ALA A 188 -14.73 4.44 -6.35
N VAL A 189 -13.71 3.96 -5.63
CA VAL A 189 -12.71 4.80 -4.93
C VAL A 189 -11.99 5.76 -5.88
N PRO A 190 -11.43 5.34 -7.04
CA PRO A 190 -10.76 6.28 -7.93
C PRO A 190 -11.70 7.38 -8.44
N GLY A 191 -12.94 7.03 -8.75
CA GLY A 191 -13.96 7.99 -9.18
C GLY A 191 -14.38 8.96 -8.08
N LEU A 192 -14.55 8.46 -6.85
CA LEU A 192 -14.85 9.28 -5.69
C LEU A 192 -13.74 10.29 -5.41
N VAL A 193 -12.48 9.86 -5.39
CA VAL A 193 -11.32 10.74 -5.16
C VAL A 193 -11.24 11.83 -6.23
N LEU A 194 -11.38 11.48 -7.51
CA LEU A 194 -11.35 12.45 -8.60
C LEU A 194 -12.53 13.43 -8.53
N GLY A 195 -13.72 12.95 -8.15
CA GLY A 195 -14.88 13.80 -7.94
C GLY A 195 -14.75 14.74 -6.74
N ILE A 196 -14.10 14.29 -5.65
CA ILE A 196 -13.76 15.14 -4.51
C ILE A 196 -12.84 16.28 -4.96
N LEU A 197 -11.78 15.97 -5.71
CA LEU A 197 -10.79 16.96 -6.17
C LEU A 197 -11.42 18.02 -7.09
N ILE A 198 -12.22 17.59 -8.08
CA ILE A 198 -12.93 18.52 -8.96
C ILE A 198 -13.95 19.34 -8.17
N GLY A 199 -14.74 18.67 -7.34
CA GLY A 199 -15.84 19.30 -6.64
C GLY A 199 -15.35 20.36 -5.66
N GLN A 200 -14.32 20.07 -4.87
CA GLN A 200 -13.65 21.04 -4.01
C GLN A 200 -13.06 22.20 -4.81
N SER A 201 -12.41 21.91 -5.95
CA SER A 201 -11.88 22.97 -6.81
C SER A 201 -12.98 23.92 -7.32
N ILE A 202 -14.20 23.41 -7.58
CA ILE A 202 -15.35 24.24 -7.98
C ILE A 202 -15.95 25.00 -6.80
N GLU A 203 -15.95 24.41 -5.61
CA GLU A 203 -16.48 25.00 -4.39
C GLU A 203 -15.61 26.20 -3.96
N GLU A 204 -14.29 26.04 -3.98
CA GLU A 204 -13.33 27.09 -3.59
C GLU A 204 -13.09 28.15 -4.68
N LYS A 205 -12.82 27.71 -5.92
CA LYS A 205 -12.27 28.58 -6.98
C LYS A 205 -13.27 28.88 -8.10
N GLY A 206 -14.50 28.38 -7.97
CA GLY A 206 -15.51 28.46 -9.01
C GLY A 206 -15.14 27.69 -10.28
N PHE A 207 -15.98 27.84 -11.30
CA PHE A 207 -15.82 27.11 -12.56
C PHE A 207 -14.84 27.82 -13.51
N ASN A 208 -13.55 27.68 -13.25
CA ASN A 208 -12.49 28.33 -14.02
C ASN A 208 -11.89 27.43 -15.12
N LYS A 209 -10.94 27.98 -15.91
CA LYS A 209 -10.28 27.24 -17.00
C LYS A 209 -9.55 25.98 -16.52
N ALA A 210 -8.95 26.01 -15.33
CA ALA A 210 -8.24 24.85 -14.78
C ALA A 210 -9.20 23.71 -14.46
N VAL A 211 -10.36 23.98 -13.85
CA VAL A 211 -11.41 22.99 -13.61
C VAL A 211 -11.91 22.37 -14.92
N LYS A 212 -12.15 23.20 -15.94
CA LYS A 212 -12.59 22.70 -17.26
C LYS A 212 -11.57 21.75 -17.90
N VAL A 213 -10.28 22.10 -17.83
CA VAL A 213 -9.20 21.25 -18.33
C VAL A 213 -9.12 19.94 -17.53
N MET A 214 -9.20 20.02 -16.21
CA MET A 214 -9.18 18.85 -15.33
C MET A 214 -10.36 17.89 -15.62
N LEU A 215 -11.57 18.43 -15.79
CA LEU A 215 -12.75 17.67 -16.21
C LEU A 215 -12.53 16.99 -17.56
N GLY A 216 -11.98 17.71 -18.54
CA GLY A 216 -11.67 17.15 -19.86
C GLY A 216 -10.70 15.96 -19.78
N ILE A 217 -9.63 16.10 -19.00
CA ILE A 217 -8.65 15.03 -18.78
C ILE A 217 -9.30 13.81 -18.09
N ILE A 218 -10.10 14.04 -17.05
CA ILE A 218 -10.76 12.97 -16.30
C ILE A 218 -11.77 12.22 -17.17
N ILE A 219 -12.57 12.93 -17.96
CA ILE A 219 -13.52 12.31 -18.91
C ILE A 219 -12.75 11.48 -19.94
N ALA A 220 -11.69 12.02 -20.55
CA ALA A 220 -10.88 11.29 -21.52
C ALA A 220 -10.28 10.01 -20.90
N LEU A 221 -9.77 10.11 -19.66
CA LEU A 221 -9.23 8.98 -18.93
C LEU A 221 -10.29 7.90 -18.65
N PHE A 222 -11.50 8.29 -18.26
CA PHE A 222 -12.61 7.36 -18.05
C PHE A 222 -13.01 6.65 -19.35
N VAL A 223 -13.07 7.36 -20.47
CA VAL A 223 -13.38 6.78 -21.80
C VAL A 223 -12.30 5.78 -22.22
N ILE A 224 -11.03 6.14 -22.06
CA ILE A 224 -9.90 5.26 -22.39
C ILE A 224 -9.95 3.99 -21.54
N ILE A 225 -10.16 4.11 -20.22
CA ILE A 225 -10.26 2.95 -19.33
C ILE A 225 -11.48 2.09 -19.70
N ALA A 226 -12.62 2.71 -20.01
CA ALA A 226 -13.82 2.00 -20.45
C ALA A 226 -13.57 1.19 -21.73
N TYR A 227 -12.85 1.76 -22.70
CA TYR A 227 -12.46 1.07 -23.93
C TYR A 227 -11.58 -0.16 -23.63
N PHE A 228 -10.48 0.02 -22.90
CA PHE A 228 -9.57 -1.08 -22.57
C PHE A 228 -10.18 -2.15 -21.67
N ARG A 229 -11.19 -1.81 -20.86
CA ARG A 229 -11.94 -2.77 -20.04
C ARG A 229 -13.10 -3.46 -20.79
N GLY A 230 -13.28 -3.18 -22.08
CA GLY A 230 -14.36 -3.75 -22.88
C GLY A 230 -15.75 -3.35 -22.38
N PHE A 231 -15.87 -2.19 -21.72
CA PHE A 231 -17.12 -1.73 -21.15
C PHE A 231 -18.17 -1.46 -22.24
N PHE A 232 -17.77 -0.88 -23.37
CA PHE A 232 -18.64 -0.63 -24.51
C PHE A 232 -19.16 -1.93 -25.13
N ALA A 233 -18.30 -2.94 -25.28
CA ALA A 233 -18.71 -4.27 -25.74
C ALA A 233 -19.74 -4.94 -24.81
N LYS A 234 -19.62 -4.73 -23.48
CA LYS A 234 -20.62 -5.21 -22.50
C LYS A 234 -21.95 -4.46 -22.55
N LEU A 235 -21.94 -3.23 -23.08
CA LEU A 235 -23.13 -2.40 -23.31
C LEU A 235 -23.75 -2.62 -24.70
N GLY A 236 -23.16 -3.45 -25.56
CA GLY A 236 -23.61 -3.67 -26.93
C GLY A 236 -23.28 -2.51 -27.89
N LEU A 237 -22.26 -1.72 -27.57
CA LEU A 237 -21.74 -0.59 -28.36
C LEU A 237 -20.35 -0.88 -28.93
#